data_AF-A0A6J3MFA5-F1
#
_entry.id   AF-A0A6J3MFA5-F1
#
_cell.length_a   1.000
_cell.length_b   1.000
_cell.length_c   1.000
_cell.angle_alpha   90.00
_cell.angle_beta   90.00
_cell.angle_gamma   90.00
#
_symmetry.space_group_name_H-M   'P 1'
#
loop_
_entity.id
_entity.type
_entity.pdbx_description
1 polymer ?
#
loop_
_entity_poly.entity_id
_entity_poly.type
_entity_poly.pdbx_seq_one_letter_code
_entity_poly.pdbx_strand_id
1 'polypeptide(L)'
;HHHHHHHHHHHHDAARAAPAVPLPAPRQPSLTVLSQDVLTQCADRPRKHLGSQLYSTEVDIASASELSADATIKFSSKFKPIPYFEGKENCTFTLRVPRYYFGSSADDSPGDLETEEGGHERPERSPNYSFEEICRRREIWGTDIYTDDSDPIAAAVHAGWIQGAFGDLDEDIRQLRVGPNQSNDVNDTSDAIADAPATPLAVTAVPLKPLPIPVGHDAHITLLILPPLTQYASTHRHHMHSRPWPSHHDGMSFAIHRIDFVREGPIARFAERGAKARKARI
;
A
#
# COMPACT_ATOMS: atom_id res chain seq x y z
N HIS A 1 39.53 31.41 -81.67
CA HIS A 1 38.60 30.68 -80.79
C HIS A 1 39.26 30.51 -79.43
N HIS A 2 38.90 31.36 -78.47
CA HIS A 2 39.35 31.25 -77.07
C HIS A 2 38.38 30.32 -76.33
N HIS A 3 38.89 29.19 -75.83
CA HIS A 3 38.11 28.26 -75.01
C HIS A 3 38.28 28.58 -73.53
N HIS A 4 37.17 28.96 -72.88
CA HIS A 4 37.05 29.06 -71.44
C HIS A 4 36.97 27.66 -70.82
N HIS A 5 37.88 27.32 -69.91
CA HIS A 5 37.72 26.18 -69.02
C HIS A 5 37.07 26.62 -67.71
N HIS A 6 35.84 26.15 -67.48
CA HIS A 6 35.17 26.26 -66.19
C HIS A 6 35.76 25.25 -65.21
N HIS A 7 36.25 25.75 -64.07
CA HIS A 7 36.59 24.93 -62.91
C HIS A 7 35.31 24.54 -62.15
N HIS A 8 35.06 23.23 -62.04
CA HIS A 8 34.06 22.67 -61.13
C HIS A 8 34.66 22.49 -59.74
N HIS A 9 34.07 23.15 -58.73
CA HIS A 9 34.33 22.90 -57.32
C HIS A 9 33.56 21.66 -56.87
N HIS A 10 34.27 20.62 -56.42
CA HIS A 10 33.68 19.50 -55.69
C HIS A 10 33.59 19.87 -54.20
N HIS A 11 32.38 19.94 -53.67
CA HIS A 11 32.14 19.95 -52.23
C HIS A 11 32.37 18.53 -51.68
N HIS A 12 33.26 18.41 -50.71
CA HIS A 12 33.39 17.20 -49.91
C HIS A 12 32.35 17.28 -48.78
N ASP A 13 31.37 16.38 -48.82
CA ASP A 13 30.44 16.17 -47.70
C ASP A 13 31.19 15.59 -46.50
N ALA A 14 31.10 16.26 -45.36
CA ALA A 14 31.66 15.79 -44.11
C ALA A 14 30.88 14.55 -43.61
N ALA A 15 31.62 13.51 -43.20
CA ALA A 15 31.04 12.28 -42.68
C ALA A 15 30.18 12.55 -41.43
N ARG A 16 28.90 12.19 -41.52
CA ARG A 16 27.90 12.25 -40.44
C ARG A 16 28.28 11.28 -39.33
N ALA A 17 28.50 11.80 -38.12
CA ALA A 17 28.80 10.99 -36.92
C ALA A 17 27.65 9.99 -36.63
N ALA A 18 28.02 8.74 -36.34
CA ALA A 18 27.08 7.71 -35.90
C ALA A 18 26.46 8.07 -34.54
N PRO A 19 25.19 7.70 -34.28
CA PRO A 19 24.57 7.94 -32.98
C PRO A 19 25.31 7.14 -31.89
N ALA A 20 25.72 7.83 -30.83
CA ALA A 20 26.36 7.20 -29.68
C ALA A 20 25.38 6.21 -29.01
N VAL A 21 25.83 4.97 -28.80
CA VAL A 21 25.10 3.99 -27.99
C VAL A 21 25.08 4.53 -26.54
N PRO A 22 23.90 4.69 -25.90
CA PRO A 22 23.84 5.12 -24.52
C PRO A 22 24.57 4.12 -23.63
N LEU A 23 25.50 4.60 -22.80
CA LEU A 23 26.12 3.77 -21.77
C LEU A 23 25.03 3.24 -20.83
N PRO A 24 25.09 1.96 -20.40
CA PRO A 24 24.15 1.43 -19.45
C PRO A 24 24.22 2.23 -18.14
N ALA A 25 23.05 2.67 -17.65
CA ALA A 25 22.96 3.39 -16.39
C ALA A 25 23.61 2.56 -15.25
N PRO A 26 24.32 3.20 -14.31
CA PRO A 26 24.91 2.50 -13.18
C PRO A 26 23.82 1.73 -12.44
N ARG A 27 24.05 0.43 -12.21
CA ARG A 27 23.11 -0.42 -11.50
C ARG A 27 22.90 0.15 -10.09
N GLN A 28 21.64 0.42 -9.74
CA GLN A 28 21.28 0.90 -8.42
C GLN A 28 21.76 -0.11 -7.36
N PRO A 29 22.35 0.35 -6.23
CA PRO A 29 22.81 -0.54 -5.18
C PRO A 29 21.65 -1.41 -4.67
N SER A 30 21.90 -2.72 -4.59
CA SER A 30 20.94 -3.66 -4.00
C SER A 30 21.05 -3.59 -2.48
N LEU A 31 19.92 -3.34 -1.81
CA LEU A 31 19.82 -3.34 -0.35
C LEU A 31 19.20 -4.66 0.11
N THR A 32 19.92 -5.40 0.95
CA THR A 32 19.38 -6.59 1.64
C THR A 32 19.05 -6.21 3.07
N VAL A 33 17.81 -6.46 3.49
CA VAL A 33 17.34 -6.21 4.86
C VAL A 33 17.25 -7.54 5.59
N LEU A 34 17.96 -7.66 6.72
CA LEU A 34 18.06 -8.89 7.52
C LEU A 34 17.26 -8.74 8.82
N SER A 35 15.94 -8.90 8.74
CA SER A 35 15.05 -8.76 9.90
C SER A 35 14.99 -10.01 10.79
N GLN A 36 15.49 -11.15 10.30
CA GLN A 36 15.39 -12.44 10.98
C GLN A 36 16.15 -12.47 12.32
N ASP A 37 17.25 -11.74 12.44
CA ASP A 37 18.04 -11.69 13.67
C ASP A 37 17.24 -11.04 14.81
N VAL A 38 16.52 -9.96 14.52
CA VAL A 38 15.66 -9.26 15.49
C VAL A 38 14.51 -10.16 15.93
N LEU A 39 13.87 -10.84 14.98
CA LEU A 39 12.78 -11.79 15.26
C LEU A 39 13.28 -12.93 16.16
N THR A 40 14.47 -13.47 15.87
CA THR A 40 15.08 -14.57 16.63
C THR A 40 15.44 -14.13 18.05
N GLN A 41 16.03 -12.94 18.21
CA GLN A 41 16.35 -12.36 19.53
C GLN A 41 15.12 -12.16 20.41
N CYS A 42 13.96 -11.90 19.80
CA CYS A 42 12.71 -11.71 20.54
C CYS A 42 11.96 -13.02 20.79
N ALA A 43 12.29 -14.11 20.09
CA ALA A 43 11.47 -15.33 20.06
C ALA A 43 11.30 -15.97 21.45
N ASP A 44 12.33 -15.91 22.30
CA ASP A 44 12.33 -16.49 23.65
C ASP A 44 11.54 -15.66 24.68
N ARG A 45 11.12 -14.44 24.35
CA ARG A 45 10.33 -13.60 25.25
C ARG A 45 8.88 -14.12 25.36
N PRO A 46 8.15 -13.86 26.46
CA PRO A 46 6.75 -14.29 26.58
C PRO A 46 5.86 -13.73 25.46
N ARG A 47 5.15 -14.60 24.75
CA ARG A 47 4.18 -14.21 23.72
C ARG A 47 2.77 -14.16 24.30
N LYS A 48 2.18 -12.97 24.32
CA LYS A 48 0.78 -12.74 24.72
C LYS A 48 0.07 -11.91 23.66
N HIS A 49 -1.25 -12.04 23.58
CA HIS A 49 -2.08 -11.12 22.80
C HIS A 49 -2.50 -9.94 23.69
N LEU A 50 -2.18 -8.71 23.26
CA LEU A 50 -2.36 -7.48 24.03
C LEU A 50 -3.74 -6.85 23.84
N GLY A 51 -4.56 -7.42 22.95
CA GLY A 51 -5.89 -6.92 22.62
C GLY A 51 -5.95 -6.33 21.22
N SER A 52 -6.97 -5.50 20.99
CA SER A 52 -7.25 -4.94 19.68
C SER A 52 -7.70 -3.49 19.72
N GLN A 53 -7.53 -2.78 18.60
CA GLN A 53 -8.06 -1.45 18.37
C GLN A 53 -8.73 -1.37 17.00
N LEU A 54 -9.84 -0.64 16.91
CA LEU A 54 -10.42 -0.26 15.63
C LEU A 54 -9.49 0.72 14.91
N TYR A 55 -9.13 0.42 13.67
CA TYR A 55 -8.44 1.35 12.81
C TYR A 55 -9.38 2.51 12.45
N SER A 56 -8.90 3.72 12.68
CA SER A 56 -9.63 4.95 12.40
C SER A 56 -8.66 6.02 11.99
N THR A 57 -9.12 6.94 11.16
CA THR A 57 -8.39 8.11 10.75
C THR A 57 -9.09 9.37 11.25
N GLU A 58 -8.31 10.38 11.64
CA GLU A 58 -8.76 11.71 11.98
C GLU A 58 -8.41 12.65 10.82
N VAL A 59 -9.32 13.56 10.51
CA VAL A 59 -9.10 14.55 9.46
C VAL A 59 -8.42 15.77 10.09
N ASP A 60 -7.23 16.08 9.59
CA ASP A 60 -6.42 17.23 9.97
C ASP A 60 -6.31 18.20 8.77
N ILE A 61 -5.79 19.41 8.99
CA ILE A 61 -5.46 20.34 7.90
C ILE A 61 -4.09 19.92 7.34
N ALA A 62 -4.02 19.70 6.02
CA ALA A 62 -2.79 19.29 5.36
C ALA A 62 -1.74 20.42 5.39
N SER A 63 -0.49 20.04 5.69
CA SER A 63 0.64 20.96 5.56
C SER A 63 0.95 21.23 4.08
N ALA A 64 1.55 22.38 3.76
CA ALA A 64 1.88 22.72 2.37
C ALA A 64 2.84 21.71 1.70
N SER A 65 3.64 20.98 2.49
CA SER A 65 4.53 19.91 2.01
C SER A 65 3.81 18.60 1.69
N GLU A 66 2.58 18.42 2.18
CA GLU A 66 1.75 17.23 1.92
C GLU A 66 0.84 17.40 0.70
N LEU A 67 0.66 18.64 0.24
CA LEU A 67 -0.25 18.97 -0.84
C LEU A 67 0.47 19.05 -2.19
N SER A 68 -0.13 18.46 -3.22
CA SER A 68 0.23 18.79 -4.60
C SER A 68 -0.02 20.28 -4.86
N ALA A 69 0.76 20.87 -5.76
CA ALA A 69 0.61 22.28 -6.14
C ALA A 69 -0.83 22.61 -6.59
N ASP A 70 -1.53 21.63 -7.18
CA ASP A 70 -2.89 21.77 -7.71
C ASP A 70 -3.97 21.25 -6.73
N ALA A 71 -3.61 20.93 -5.49
CA ALA A 71 -4.54 20.36 -4.52
C ALA A 71 -5.62 21.38 -4.13
N THR A 72 -6.86 21.13 -4.57
CA THR A 72 -8.03 21.96 -4.24
C THR A 72 -8.54 21.70 -2.81
N ILE A 73 -8.26 20.50 -2.26
CA ILE A 73 -8.68 20.07 -0.92
C ILE A 73 -7.46 20.07 0.00
N LYS A 74 -7.55 20.78 1.14
CA LYS A 74 -6.44 21.01 2.09
C LYS A 74 -6.56 20.19 3.37
N PHE A 75 -7.06 18.97 3.29
CA PHE A 75 -7.22 18.09 4.46
C PHE A 75 -6.30 16.88 4.35
N SER A 76 -5.85 16.39 5.50
CA SER A 76 -4.95 15.26 5.64
C SER A 76 -5.54 14.22 6.59
N SER A 77 -5.61 12.96 6.18
CA SER A 77 -6.12 11.86 6.99
C SER A 77 -5.00 11.22 7.81
N LYS A 78 -4.92 11.49 9.11
CA LYS A 78 -3.95 10.86 10.02
C LYS A 78 -4.57 9.65 10.69
N PHE A 79 -3.92 8.49 10.63
CA PHE A 79 -4.41 7.32 11.34
C PHE A 79 -4.20 7.49 12.85
N LYS A 80 -5.10 6.89 13.65
CA LYS A 80 -4.96 6.86 15.10
C LYS A 80 -3.78 5.96 15.47
N PRO A 81 -2.76 6.47 16.19
CA PRO A 81 -1.59 5.67 16.56
C PRO A 81 -1.94 4.40 17.35
N ILE A 82 -1.10 3.39 17.20
CA ILE A 82 -1.13 2.20 18.05
C ILE A 82 -0.62 2.53 19.46
N PRO A 83 -1.14 1.89 20.53
CA PRO A 83 -0.64 2.14 21.87
C PRO A 83 0.82 1.72 22.01
N TYR A 84 1.61 2.49 22.75
CA TYR A 84 2.98 2.11 23.08
C TYR A 84 3.00 0.93 24.08
N PHE A 85 3.73 -0.13 23.76
CA PHE A 85 3.77 -1.37 24.55
C PHE A 85 5.15 -1.67 25.12
N GLU A 86 5.58 -0.85 26.09
CA GLU A 86 6.87 -1.01 26.76
C GLU A 86 7.06 -2.40 27.38
N GLY A 87 8.19 -3.05 27.07
CA GLY A 87 8.55 -4.36 27.61
C GLY A 87 7.63 -5.52 27.18
N LYS A 88 6.86 -5.33 26.10
CA LYS A 88 5.96 -6.36 25.53
C LYS A 88 6.45 -6.89 24.18
N GLU A 89 7.73 -6.86 23.93
CA GLU A 89 8.32 -7.44 22.72
C GLU A 89 7.98 -8.94 22.63
N ASN A 90 7.80 -9.43 21.41
CA ASN A 90 7.26 -10.75 21.08
C ASN A 90 5.75 -10.94 21.33
N CYS A 91 5.06 -9.97 21.92
CA CYS A 91 3.60 -9.98 22.02
C CYS A 91 2.93 -9.54 20.70
N THR A 92 1.62 -9.79 20.60
CA THR A 92 0.84 -9.44 19.42
C THR A 92 -0.27 -8.45 19.75
N PHE A 93 -0.62 -7.59 18.79
CA PHE A 93 -1.73 -6.63 18.91
C PHE A 93 -2.50 -6.56 17.59
N THR A 94 -3.84 -6.55 17.64
CA THR A 94 -4.64 -6.61 16.41
C THR A 94 -5.31 -5.27 16.10
N LEU A 95 -5.08 -4.77 14.89
CA LEU A 95 -5.87 -3.70 14.32
C LEU A 95 -7.02 -4.24 13.50
N ARG A 96 -8.24 -3.85 13.86
CA ARG A 96 -9.46 -4.20 13.13
C ARG A 96 -9.73 -3.09 12.12
N VAL A 97 -9.52 -3.37 10.85
CA VAL A 97 -9.65 -2.45 9.74
C VAL A 97 -10.99 -2.67 9.05
N PRO A 98 -11.94 -1.73 9.15
CA PRO A 98 -13.20 -1.85 8.45
C PRO A 98 -13.03 -1.85 6.93
N ARG A 99 -13.88 -2.64 6.25
CA ARG A 99 -13.90 -2.81 4.79
C ARG A 99 -14.04 -1.52 3.99
N TYR A 100 -14.64 -0.48 4.56
CA TYR A 100 -14.78 0.81 3.90
C TYR A 100 -13.43 1.54 3.70
N TYR A 101 -12.36 1.11 4.39
CA TYR A 101 -11.00 1.57 4.11
C TYR A 101 -10.36 0.87 2.90
N PHE A 102 -10.95 -0.23 2.41
CA PHE A 102 -10.45 -1.02 1.27
C PHE A 102 -11.32 -0.92 0.03
N GLY A 103 -12.61 -0.65 0.18
CA GLY A 103 -13.57 -0.68 -0.92
C GLY A 103 -13.45 0.50 -1.88
N SER A 104 -13.49 0.22 -3.18
CA SER A 104 -13.96 1.16 -4.20
C SER A 104 -15.50 1.18 -4.19
N SER A 105 -16.13 2.29 -4.59
CA SER A 105 -17.58 2.53 -4.46
C SER A 105 -18.50 1.54 -5.19
N ALA A 106 -17.95 0.62 -6.00
CA ALA A 106 -18.68 -0.35 -6.80
C ALA A 106 -19.38 -1.46 -5.98
N ASP A 107 -18.86 -1.83 -4.80
CA ASP A 107 -19.21 -3.12 -4.17
C ASP A 107 -20.13 -3.04 -2.93
N ASP A 108 -20.53 -1.84 -2.48
CA ASP A 108 -21.52 -1.67 -1.39
C ASP A 108 -22.92 -1.41 -1.99
N SER A 109 -23.30 -2.22 -2.98
CA SER A 109 -24.69 -2.36 -3.39
C SER A 109 -25.47 -3.00 -2.23
N PRO A 110 -26.46 -2.32 -1.65
CA PRO A 110 -27.39 -2.99 -0.75
C PRO A 110 -28.09 -4.06 -1.59
N GLY A 111 -27.83 -5.33 -1.29
CA GLY A 111 -28.67 -6.40 -1.79
C GLY A 111 -30.12 -6.10 -1.42
N ASP A 112 -31.00 -6.22 -2.41
CA ASP A 112 -32.45 -6.34 -2.28
C ASP A 112 -33.19 -5.09 -1.79
N LEU A 113 -33.40 -4.13 -2.71
CA LEU A 113 -34.63 -3.33 -2.75
C LEU A 113 -34.96 -3.09 -4.23
N GLU A 114 -36.11 -3.64 -4.62
CA GLU A 114 -36.63 -3.68 -5.98
C GLU A 114 -36.72 -2.29 -6.62
N THR A 115 -36.51 -2.31 -7.93
CA THR A 115 -36.53 -1.21 -8.89
C THR A 115 -37.81 -0.37 -8.80
N GLU A 116 -37.70 0.91 -8.50
CA GLU A 116 -38.69 1.92 -8.91
C GLU A 116 -38.12 2.64 -10.12
N GLU A 117 -38.79 2.46 -11.27
CA GLU A 117 -38.47 3.11 -12.54
C GLU A 117 -38.66 4.63 -12.43
N GLY A 118 -37.55 5.36 -12.38
CA GLY A 118 -37.54 6.82 -12.44
C GLY A 118 -36.22 7.30 -13.00
N GLY A 119 -36.22 7.80 -14.24
CA GLY A 119 -35.06 8.36 -14.93
C GLY A 119 -34.57 9.65 -14.28
N HIS A 120 -33.84 9.51 -13.18
CA HIS A 120 -33.01 10.55 -12.61
C HIS A 120 -31.56 10.07 -12.68
N GLU A 121 -30.70 10.83 -13.35
CA GLU A 121 -29.26 10.57 -13.41
C GLU A 121 -28.76 10.36 -11.98
N ARG A 122 -28.33 9.12 -11.68
CA ARG A 122 -27.82 8.74 -10.37
C ARG A 122 -26.63 9.66 -10.08
N PRO A 123 -26.60 10.46 -9.00
CA PRO A 123 -25.42 11.25 -8.70
C PRO A 123 -24.24 10.30 -8.57
N GLU A 124 -23.17 10.54 -9.33
CA GLU A 124 -21.98 9.70 -9.32
C GLU A 124 -21.50 9.54 -7.87
N ARG A 125 -21.68 8.33 -7.35
CA ARG A 125 -21.40 8.00 -5.95
C ARG A 125 -19.89 8.16 -5.76
N SER A 126 -19.48 9.17 -4.99
CA SER A 126 -18.08 9.52 -4.76
C SER A 126 -17.25 8.26 -4.45
N PRO A 127 -16.17 7.97 -5.19
CA PRO A 127 -15.34 6.80 -4.92
C PRO A 127 -14.74 6.92 -3.51
N ASN A 128 -14.75 5.81 -2.77
CA ASN A 128 -14.08 5.75 -1.47
C ASN A 128 -12.57 5.61 -1.73
N TYR A 129 -11.87 6.74 -1.86
CA TYR A 129 -10.43 6.79 -2.10
C TYR A 129 -9.57 6.47 -0.86
N SER A 130 -10.14 5.91 0.20
CA SER A 130 -9.42 5.76 1.46
C SER A 130 -8.20 4.84 1.35
N PHE A 131 -8.31 3.73 0.60
CA PHE A 131 -7.17 2.82 0.45
C PHE A 131 -6.07 3.42 -0.43
N GLU A 132 -6.46 4.03 -1.54
CA GLU A 132 -5.55 4.71 -2.45
C GLU A 132 -4.83 5.85 -1.74
N GLU A 133 -5.54 6.63 -0.92
CA GLU A 133 -4.96 7.73 -0.15
C GLU A 133 -3.95 7.23 0.89
N ILE A 134 -4.24 6.14 1.60
CA ILE A 134 -3.28 5.49 2.51
C ILE A 134 -2.01 5.08 1.73
N CYS A 135 -2.18 4.45 0.55
CA CYS A 135 -1.06 4.05 -0.29
C CYS A 135 -0.29 5.24 -0.88
N ARG A 136 -0.97 6.34 -1.23
CA ARG A 136 -0.38 7.57 -1.77
C ARG A 136 0.47 8.29 -0.73
N ARG A 137 0.00 8.37 0.53
CA ARG A 137 0.70 9.05 1.64
C ARG A 137 2.05 8.42 1.96
N ARG A 138 2.11 7.09 1.91
CA ARG A 138 3.32 6.33 2.26
C ARG A 138 3.90 6.78 3.60
N GLU A 139 3.03 6.88 4.61
CA GLU A 139 3.41 7.07 6.00
C GLU A 139 3.96 5.76 6.55
N ILE A 140 5.10 5.34 6.00
CA ILE A 140 5.78 4.09 6.34
C ILE A 140 7.28 4.34 6.51
N TRP A 141 7.83 3.90 7.62
CA TRP A 141 9.24 4.06 7.97
C TRP A 141 9.83 2.70 8.35
N GLY A 142 10.84 2.26 7.61
CA GLY A 142 11.43 0.92 7.75
C GLY A 142 11.03 -0.07 6.67
N THR A 143 11.53 -1.30 6.81
CA THR A 143 11.35 -2.38 5.85
C THR A 143 11.32 -3.70 6.61
N ASP A 144 10.29 -4.51 6.40
CA ASP A 144 9.96 -5.75 7.14
C ASP A 144 9.64 -5.54 8.64
N ILE A 145 10.41 -4.67 9.29
CA ILE A 145 10.17 -4.10 10.61
C ILE A 145 9.98 -2.59 10.43
N TYR A 146 8.88 -2.08 10.97
CA TYR A 146 8.42 -0.71 10.82
C TYR A 146 8.40 -0.02 12.17
N THR A 147 8.57 1.31 12.19
CA THR A 147 8.32 2.11 13.40
C THR A 147 6.82 2.09 13.74
N ASP A 148 6.46 2.30 14.99
CA ASP A 148 5.09 2.53 15.43
C ASP A 148 4.44 3.82 14.85
N ASP A 149 5.23 4.72 14.29
CA ASP A 149 4.76 5.85 13.47
C ASP A 149 4.22 5.44 12.08
N SER A 150 4.43 4.19 11.65
CA SER A 150 4.00 3.72 10.34
C SER A 150 2.53 3.31 10.30
N ASP A 151 1.82 3.69 9.24
CA ASP A 151 0.46 3.24 8.96
C ASP A 151 0.46 1.70 8.76
N PRO A 152 -0.28 0.94 9.59
CA PRO A 152 -0.23 -0.52 9.53
C PRO A 152 -0.85 -1.14 8.27
N ILE A 153 -1.76 -0.44 7.60
CA ILE A 153 -2.31 -0.85 6.30
C ILE A 153 -1.25 -0.65 5.22
N ALA A 154 -0.61 0.53 5.19
CA ALA A 154 0.47 0.80 4.25
C ALA A 154 1.66 -0.14 4.47
N ALA A 155 2.02 -0.43 5.73
CA ALA A 155 3.04 -1.41 6.08
C ALA A 155 2.69 -2.82 5.59
N ALA A 156 1.42 -3.23 5.68
CA ALA A 156 0.96 -4.51 5.14
C ALA A 156 1.05 -4.59 3.61
N VAL A 157 0.77 -3.50 2.89
CA VAL A 157 1.01 -3.41 1.44
C VAL A 157 2.51 -3.50 1.13
N HIS A 158 3.32 -2.68 1.80
CA HIS A 158 4.76 -2.64 1.57
C HIS A 158 5.45 -3.98 1.87
N ALA A 159 5.03 -4.68 2.93
CA ALA A 159 5.51 -6.01 3.27
C ALA A 159 4.97 -7.12 2.33
N GLY A 160 3.99 -6.83 1.48
CA GLY A 160 3.46 -7.77 0.49
C GLY A 160 2.36 -8.70 0.99
N TRP A 161 1.74 -8.38 2.13
CA TRP A 161 0.64 -9.18 2.66
C TRP A 161 -0.64 -8.97 1.85
N ILE A 162 -0.91 -7.71 1.50
CA ILE A 162 -2.10 -7.29 0.76
C ILE A 162 -1.72 -6.46 -0.46
N GLN A 163 -2.51 -6.57 -1.52
CA GLN A 163 -2.37 -5.77 -2.71
C GLN A 163 -2.77 -4.32 -2.40
N GLY A 164 -1.91 -3.36 -2.73
CA GLY A 164 -2.23 -1.92 -2.63
C GLY A 164 -3.20 -1.45 -3.70
N ALA A 165 -3.82 -0.31 -3.46
CA ALA A 165 -4.62 0.43 -4.44
C ALA A 165 -3.88 1.71 -4.84
N PHE A 166 -3.74 1.93 -6.14
CA PHE A 166 -2.97 3.04 -6.71
C PHE A 166 -3.77 3.87 -7.72
N GLY A 167 -5.09 3.63 -7.82
CA GLY A 167 -6.01 4.41 -8.64
C GLY A 167 -5.73 4.18 -10.12
N ASP A 168 -5.60 5.25 -10.89
CA ASP A 168 -5.33 5.18 -12.34
C ASP A 168 -4.05 4.41 -12.71
N LEU A 169 -3.12 4.26 -11.75
CA LEU A 169 -1.88 3.51 -11.95
C LEU A 169 -2.04 2.00 -11.79
N ASP A 170 -3.18 1.50 -11.30
CA ASP A 170 -3.37 0.07 -11.04
C ASP A 170 -3.28 -0.78 -12.32
N GLU A 171 -3.80 -0.28 -13.45
CA GLU A 171 -3.70 -0.96 -14.75
C GLU A 171 -2.27 -1.01 -15.28
N ASP A 172 -1.54 0.11 -15.20
CA ASP A 172 -0.13 0.16 -15.59
C ASP A 172 0.71 -0.79 -14.74
N ILE A 173 0.45 -0.81 -13.42
CA ILE A 173 1.09 -1.75 -12.49
C ILE A 173 0.77 -3.20 -12.85
N ARG A 174 -0.47 -3.52 -13.22
CA ARG A 174 -0.88 -4.86 -13.66
C ARG A 174 -0.14 -5.26 -14.94
N GLN A 175 -0.04 -4.37 -15.93
CA GLN A 175 0.68 -4.62 -17.18
C GLN A 175 2.17 -4.86 -16.95
N LEU A 176 2.80 -4.08 -16.06
CA LEU A 176 4.22 -4.27 -15.68
C LEU A 176 4.49 -5.64 -15.04
N ARG A 177 3.52 -6.22 -14.32
CA ARG A 177 3.65 -7.58 -13.74
C ARG A 177 3.56 -8.68 -14.80
N VAL A 178 2.83 -8.46 -15.89
CA VAL A 178 2.61 -9.49 -16.93
C VAL A 178 3.74 -9.48 -17.98
N GLY A 179 4.39 -8.34 -18.24
CA GLY A 179 5.55 -8.26 -19.14
C GLY A 179 5.19 -8.42 -20.63
N PRO A 180 5.92 -7.76 -21.55
CA PRO A 180 5.54 -7.71 -22.98
C PRO A 180 5.70 -9.03 -23.75
N ASN A 181 6.37 -10.04 -23.17
CA ASN A 181 6.67 -11.32 -23.82
C ASN A 181 5.88 -12.51 -23.28
N GLN A 182 4.88 -12.30 -22.41
CA GLN A 182 3.91 -13.35 -22.10
C GLN A 182 2.77 -13.25 -23.10
N SER A 183 2.98 -13.86 -24.27
CA SER A 183 1.94 -14.07 -25.27
C SER A 183 0.76 -14.82 -24.65
N ASN A 184 -0.38 -14.15 -24.50
CA ASN A 184 -1.76 -14.61 -24.70
C ASN A 184 -2.19 -16.06 -24.37
N ASP A 185 -1.52 -16.78 -23.46
CA ASP A 185 -1.98 -18.11 -23.01
C ASP A 185 -2.74 -18.08 -21.68
N VAL A 186 -3.09 -16.90 -21.17
CA VAL A 186 -4.14 -16.79 -20.17
C VAL A 186 -5.09 -15.69 -20.60
N ASN A 187 -6.19 -16.12 -21.18
CA ASN A 187 -7.39 -15.33 -21.39
C ASN A 187 -7.95 -14.97 -19.98
N ASP A 188 -7.33 -14.00 -19.30
CA ASP A 188 -7.88 -13.37 -18.10
C ASP A 188 -8.77 -12.20 -18.55
N THR A 189 -9.70 -12.54 -19.44
CA THR A 189 -10.89 -11.75 -19.74
C THR A 189 -11.85 -11.99 -18.58
N SER A 190 -12.17 -10.91 -17.86
CA SER A 190 -13.48 -10.47 -17.32
C SER A 190 -14.70 -11.42 -17.15
N ASP A 191 -14.58 -12.74 -17.25
CA ASP A 191 -15.62 -13.76 -17.01
C ASP A 191 -15.21 -14.81 -15.95
N ALA A 192 -14.04 -14.66 -15.32
CA ALA A 192 -13.55 -15.54 -14.27
C ALA A 192 -13.87 -15.03 -12.84
N ILE A 193 -15.14 -14.70 -12.56
CA ILE A 193 -15.61 -14.58 -11.16
C ILE A 193 -15.97 -15.95 -10.57
N ALA A 194 -15.93 -17.03 -11.36
CA ALA A 194 -16.44 -18.33 -10.94
C ALA A 194 -15.41 -19.34 -10.39
N ASP A 195 -14.09 -19.17 -10.55
CA ASP A 195 -13.15 -20.26 -10.19
C ASP A 195 -11.73 -19.84 -9.76
N ALA A 196 -11.55 -18.61 -9.29
CA ALA A 196 -10.33 -18.28 -8.54
C ALA A 196 -10.36 -19.05 -7.20
N PRO A 197 -9.27 -19.74 -6.78
CA PRO A 197 -9.24 -20.36 -5.47
C PRO A 197 -9.53 -19.29 -4.42
N ALA A 198 -10.52 -19.54 -3.56
CA ALA A 198 -10.97 -18.57 -2.56
C ALA A 198 -9.76 -17.98 -1.83
N THR A 199 -9.67 -16.64 -1.80
CA THR A 199 -8.64 -15.92 -1.03
C THR A 199 -8.62 -16.45 0.40
N PRO A 200 -7.46 -16.90 0.91
CA PRO A 200 -7.38 -17.47 2.25
C PRO A 200 -7.82 -16.42 3.27
N LEU A 201 -8.82 -16.76 4.09
CA LEU A 201 -9.37 -15.86 5.10
C LEU A 201 -8.42 -15.64 6.29
N ALA A 202 -7.38 -16.48 6.44
CA ALA A 202 -6.36 -16.32 7.45
C ALA A 202 -4.98 -16.54 6.81
N VAL A 203 -4.12 -15.53 6.92
CA VAL A 203 -2.81 -15.46 6.28
C VAL A 203 -1.79 -15.32 7.39
N THR A 204 -0.94 -16.33 7.61
CA THR A 204 0.05 -16.35 8.71
C THR A 204 1.50 -16.18 8.22
N ALA A 205 1.70 -16.07 6.92
CA ALA A 205 3.00 -15.85 6.28
C ALA A 205 2.81 -14.96 5.06
N VAL A 206 3.86 -14.23 4.68
CA VAL A 206 3.84 -13.36 3.50
C VAL A 206 3.57 -14.22 2.26
N PRO A 207 2.50 -13.94 1.50
CA PRO A 207 2.18 -14.70 0.29
C PRO A 207 3.16 -14.38 -0.84
N LEU A 208 3.30 -15.28 -1.82
CA LEU A 208 4.16 -15.05 -2.99
C LEU A 208 3.69 -13.87 -3.84
N LYS A 209 2.38 -13.68 -3.90
CA LYS A 209 1.73 -12.53 -4.53
C LYS A 209 0.86 -11.85 -3.47
N PRO A 210 0.94 -10.52 -3.31
CA PRO A 210 0.08 -9.80 -2.37
C PRO A 210 -1.39 -10.12 -2.64
N LEU A 211 -2.16 -10.36 -1.57
CA LEU A 211 -3.55 -10.80 -1.69
C LEU A 211 -4.49 -9.63 -1.93
N PRO A 212 -5.44 -9.72 -2.88
CA PRO A 212 -6.53 -8.75 -2.93
C PRO A 212 -7.39 -8.86 -1.67
N ILE A 213 -7.98 -7.74 -1.26
CA ILE A 213 -8.91 -7.74 -0.13
C ILE A 213 -10.22 -8.43 -0.59
N PRO A 214 -10.70 -9.47 0.11
CA PRO A 214 -11.93 -10.15 -0.29
C PRO A 214 -13.14 -9.22 -0.17
N VAL A 215 -14.00 -9.22 -1.19
CA VAL A 215 -15.18 -8.35 -1.23
C VAL A 215 -16.04 -8.52 0.02
N GLY A 216 -16.42 -7.39 0.63
CA GLY A 216 -17.29 -7.37 1.80
C GLY A 216 -16.63 -7.79 3.12
N HIS A 217 -15.31 -7.99 3.16
CA HIS A 217 -14.57 -8.36 4.38
C HIS A 217 -13.83 -7.18 5.00
N ASP A 218 -13.88 -7.12 6.32
CA ASP A 218 -12.94 -6.34 7.14
C ASP A 218 -11.60 -7.10 7.20
N ALA A 219 -10.52 -6.41 7.55
CA ALA A 219 -9.21 -7.04 7.77
C ALA A 219 -8.78 -6.85 9.22
N HIS A 220 -8.39 -7.93 9.89
CA HIS A 220 -7.74 -7.90 11.19
C HIS A 220 -6.24 -8.06 10.95
N ILE A 221 -5.50 -6.96 11.02
CA ILE A 221 -4.05 -6.93 10.87
C ILE A 221 -3.43 -7.14 12.26
N THR A 222 -2.83 -8.29 12.48
CA THR A 222 -2.13 -8.60 13.73
C THR A 222 -0.66 -8.25 13.60
N LEU A 223 -0.20 -7.38 14.50
CA LEU A 223 1.16 -6.89 14.60
C LEU A 223 1.95 -7.76 15.60
N LEU A 224 3.22 -8.01 15.33
CA LEU A 224 4.21 -8.50 16.29
C LEU A 224 4.98 -7.30 16.83
N ILE A 225 4.92 -7.08 18.14
CA ILE A 225 5.64 -5.99 18.79
C ILE A 225 7.12 -6.36 18.92
N LEU A 226 7.98 -5.43 18.51
CA LEU A 226 9.43 -5.60 18.42
C LEU A 226 10.15 -4.40 19.07
N PRO A 227 11.39 -4.60 19.55
CA PRO A 227 12.19 -3.49 20.06
C PRO A 227 12.51 -2.49 18.94
N PRO A 228 12.69 -1.19 19.24
CA PRO A 228 13.10 -0.21 18.26
C PRO A 228 14.43 -0.60 17.61
N LEU A 229 14.54 -0.39 16.31
CA LEU A 229 15.78 -0.63 15.58
C LEU A 229 16.76 0.54 15.74
N THR A 230 18.04 0.24 15.61
CA THR A 230 19.09 1.27 15.54
C THR A 230 19.01 2.08 14.24
N GLN A 231 18.57 1.45 13.16
CA GLN A 231 18.37 2.08 11.86
C GLN A 231 17.22 1.41 11.12
N TYR A 232 16.38 2.23 10.49
CA TYR A 232 15.30 1.78 9.63
C TYR A 232 15.68 2.03 8.17
N ALA A 233 15.74 0.96 7.39
CA ALA A 233 16.07 1.01 5.96
C ALA A 233 14.86 1.43 5.12
N SER A 234 15.12 2.26 4.11
CA SER A 234 14.17 2.61 3.05
C SER A 234 14.28 1.61 1.89
N THR A 235 13.15 1.09 1.42
CA THR A 235 13.08 0.26 0.21
C THR A 235 11.89 0.62 -0.67
N HIS A 236 11.87 0.11 -1.90
CA HIS A 236 10.71 0.17 -2.77
C HIS A 236 10.20 -1.25 -3.00
N ARG A 237 9.06 -1.60 -2.41
CA ARG A 237 8.44 -2.93 -2.50
C ARG A 237 6.95 -2.78 -2.76
N HIS A 238 6.40 -3.67 -3.59
CA HIS A 238 4.97 -3.69 -3.91
C HIS A 238 4.42 -2.32 -4.34
N HIS A 239 5.19 -1.59 -5.16
CA HIS A 239 4.87 -0.24 -5.68
C HIS A 239 4.74 0.85 -4.60
N MET A 240 5.28 0.59 -3.41
CA MET A 240 5.32 1.53 -2.31
C MET A 240 6.76 1.76 -1.87
N HIS A 241 7.12 3.03 -1.65
CA HIS A 241 8.43 3.41 -1.13
C HIS A 241 8.35 3.69 0.37
N SER A 242 9.14 2.97 1.18
CA SER A 242 9.30 3.28 2.60
C SER A 242 10.36 4.33 2.85
N ARG A 243 10.24 5.04 3.96
CA ARG A 243 11.18 6.09 4.38
C ARG A 243 12.21 5.51 5.36
N PRO A 244 13.44 6.03 5.38
CA PRO A 244 14.35 5.72 6.47
C PRO A 244 13.93 6.51 7.71
N TRP A 245 14.38 6.08 8.88
CA TRP A 245 14.31 6.90 10.09
C TRP A 245 15.71 7.46 10.39
N PRO A 246 15.90 8.79 10.43
CA PRO A 246 17.22 9.40 10.36
C PRO A 246 18.03 9.35 11.68
N SER A 247 17.37 9.18 12.83
CA SER A 247 17.99 9.19 14.16
C SER A 247 17.61 7.96 14.98
N HIS A 248 17.97 7.90 16.26
CA HIS A 248 17.37 6.91 17.16
C HIS A 248 15.87 7.15 17.24
N HIS A 249 15.08 6.09 17.07
CA HIS A 249 13.63 6.09 17.25
C HIS A 249 13.33 5.78 18.72
N ASP A 250 12.48 6.59 19.34
CA ASP A 250 12.14 6.54 20.77
C ASP A 250 10.86 5.76 21.08
N GLY A 251 10.17 5.28 20.05
CA GLY A 251 8.99 4.43 20.17
C GLY A 251 9.31 2.94 20.14
N MET A 252 8.37 2.15 19.61
CA MET A 252 8.53 0.72 19.40
C MET A 252 8.55 0.37 17.90
N SER A 253 8.99 -0.85 17.58
CA SER A 253 8.82 -1.39 16.24
C SER A 253 7.67 -2.38 16.18
N PHE A 254 7.18 -2.63 14.97
CA PHE A 254 6.34 -3.78 14.69
C PHE A 254 6.67 -4.44 13.36
N ALA A 255 6.30 -5.71 13.25
CA ALA A 255 6.18 -6.40 11.97
C ALA A 255 4.74 -6.89 11.79
N ILE A 256 4.28 -7.04 10.55
CA ILE A 256 3.00 -7.71 10.30
C ILE A 256 3.20 -9.20 10.63
N HIS A 257 2.37 -9.72 11.53
CA HIS A 257 2.45 -11.10 12.00
C HIS A 257 1.46 -12.02 11.27
N ARG A 258 0.25 -11.51 11.03
CA ARG A 258 -0.87 -12.26 10.46
C ARG A 258 -1.94 -11.29 9.97
N ILE A 259 -2.69 -11.67 8.94
CA ILE A 259 -3.91 -10.97 8.53
C ILE A 259 -5.06 -11.96 8.48
N ASP A 260 -6.20 -11.58 9.06
CA ASP A 260 -7.46 -12.31 8.93
C ASP A 260 -8.50 -11.45 8.21
N PHE A 261 -9.13 -12.01 7.18
CA PHE A 261 -10.28 -11.40 6.52
C PHE A 261 -11.56 -11.91 7.17
N VAL A 262 -12.31 -10.98 7.77
CA VAL A 262 -13.46 -11.30 8.62
C VAL A 262 -14.70 -10.58 8.09
N ARG A 263 -15.84 -11.25 8.07
CA ARG A 263 -17.14 -10.60 7.86
C ARG A 263 -17.74 -10.22 9.22
N GLU A 264 -17.39 -9.05 9.77
CA GLU A 264 -18.03 -8.61 11.00
C GLU A 264 -19.51 -8.27 10.74
N GLY A 265 -20.40 -8.82 11.57
CA GLY A 265 -21.83 -8.53 11.52
C GLY A 265 -22.13 -7.06 11.91
N PRO A 266 -23.27 -6.49 11.48
CA PRO A 266 -23.59 -5.07 11.63
C PRO A 266 -23.44 -4.48 13.04
N ILE A 267 -23.63 -5.32 14.07
CA ILE A 267 -23.65 -4.93 15.49
C ILE A 267 -22.24 -4.66 16.03
N ALA A 268 -21.23 -5.39 15.57
CA ALA A 268 -19.83 -5.17 15.99
C ALA A 268 -19.22 -3.91 15.33
N ARG A 269 -19.74 -3.51 14.16
CA ARG A 269 -19.24 -2.39 13.32
C ARG A 269 -19.29 -1.02 14.00
N PHE A 270 -20.23 -0.81 14.92
CA PHE A 270 -20.44 0.48 15.62
C PHE A 270 -20.19 0.42 17.13
N ALA A 271 -19.76 -0.73 17.67
CA ALA A 271 -19.66 -0.95 19.10
C ALA A 271 -18.75 0.08 19.82
N GLU A 272 -17.69 0.56 19.15
CA GLU A 272 -16.78 1.57 19.70
C GLU A 272 -17.20 3.03 19.43
N ARG A 273 -18.19 3.27 18.55
CA ARG A 273 -18.73 4.61 18.25
C ARG A 273 -19.90 5.01 19.15
N GLY A 274 -20.47 4.05 19.90
CA GLY A 274 -21.58 4.28 20.80
C GLY A 274 -21.22 5.19 21.98
N ALA A 275 -22.21 5.95 22.48
CA ALA A 275 -22.04 6.85 23.62
C ALA A 275 -21.44 6.17 24.87
N LYS A 276 -21.69 4.87 25.04
CA LYS A 276 -21.14 4.04 26.12
C LYS A 276 -19.62 3.82 25.98
N ALA A 277 -19.11 3.64 24.76
CA ALA A 277 -17.68 3.50 24.49
C ALA A 277 -16.93 4.84 24.59
N ARG A 278 -17.59 5.96 24.23
CA ARG A 278 -17.04 7.32 24.45
C ARG A 278 -16.93 7.67 25.93
N LYS A 279 -17.90 7.26 26.76
CA LYS A 279 -17.87 7.48 28.22
C LYS A 279 -16.82 6.64 28.96
N ALA A 280 -16.40 5.50 28.40
CA ALA A 280 -15.33 4.68 28.98
C ALA A 280 -13.91 5.22 28.70
N ARG A 281 -13.79 6.33 27.95
CA ARG A 281 -12.52 7.01 27.61
C ARG A 281 -12.28 8.29 28.43
N ILE A 282 -13.19 8.63 29.34
CA ILE A 282 -13.10 9.76 30.29
C ILE A 282 -12.93 9.15 31.68
#